data_AF-A0A9E3MV73-F1
#
_entry.id   AF-A0A9E3MV73-F1
#
_cell.length_a   1.000
_cell.length_b   1.000
_cell.length_c   1.000
_cell.angle_alpha   90.00
_cell.angle_beta   90.00
_cell.angle_gamma   90.00
#
_symmetry.space_group_name_H-M   'P 1'
#
loop_
_entity.id
_entity.type
_entity.pdbx_description
1 polymer ?
#
loop_
_entity_poly.entity_id
_entity_poly.type
_entity_poly.pdbx_seq_one_letter_code
_entity_poly.pdbx_strand_id
1 'polypeptide(L)' 'MSRVLLIEDDPAVREGVALALRRQNHDVTATATGEEG' A
#
# COMPACT_ATOMS: atom_id res chain seq x y z
N MET A 1 -2.15 12.14 9.55
CA MET A 1 -1.96 11.68 8.17
C MET A 1 -0.49 11.30 8.01
N SER A 2 -0.19 10.02 7.89
CA SER A 2 1.17 9.53 7.59
C SER A 2 1.22 9.02 6.16
N ARG A 3 2.41 9.11 5.55
CA ARG A 3 2.69 8.58 4.22
C ARG A 3 3.23 7.16 4.39
N VAL A 4 2.69 6.21 3.65
CA VAL A 4 3.02 4.78 3.72
C VAL A 4 3.38 4.27 2.34
N LEU A 5 4.56 3.64 2.24
CA LEU A 5 4.93 2.81 1.10
C LEU A 5 4.60 1.36 1.43
N LEU A 6 3.68 0.78 0.66
CA LEU A 6 3.30 -0.63 0.75
C LEU A 6 3.94 -1.38 -0.41
N ILE A 7 4.85 -2.30 -0.09
CA ILE A 7 5.45 -3.22 -1.06
C ILE A 7 4.87 -4.61 -0.78
N GLU A 8 4.21 -5.19 -1.77
CA GLU A 8 3.56 -6.50 -1.66
C GLU A 8 3.44 -7.09 -3.07
N ASP A 9 3.95 -8.29 -3.30
CA ASP A 9 3.97 -8.92 -4.62
C ASP A 9 2.61 -9.50 -5.01
N ASP A 10 1.85 -10.03 -4.04
CA ASP A 10 0.50 -10.54 -4.28
C ASP A 10 -0.51 -9.40 -4.52
N PRO A 11 -1.18 -9.35 -5.70
CA PRO A 11 -2.14 -8.28 -6.00
C PRO A 11 -3.34 -8.22 -5.04
N ALA A 12 -3.86 -9.36 -4.60
CA ALA A 12 -5.03 -9.42 -3.75
C ALA A 12 -4.69 -8.92 -2.33
N VAL A 13 -3.52 -9.29 -1.82
CA VAL A 13 -3.03 -8.80 -0.52
C VAL A 13 -2.76 -7.29 -0.59
N ARG A 14 -2.06 -6.83 -1.63
CA ARG A 14 -1.70 -5.41 -1.83
C ARG A 14 -2.95 -4.52 -1.83
N GLU A 15 -3.98 -4.92 -2.57
CA GLU A 15 -5.24 -4.17 -2.64
C GLU A 15 -5.98 -4.12 -1.30
N GLY A 16 -6.07 -5.26 -0.61
CA GLY A 16 -6.73 -5.35 0.70
C GLY A 16 -6.07 -4.46 1.75
N VAL A 17 -4.74 -4.49 1.83
CA VAL A 17 -3.96 -3.70 2.79
C VAL A 17 -4.02 -2.21 2.43
N ALA A 18 -3.89 -1.84 1.15
CA ALA A 18 -4.00 -0.45 0.72
C ALA A 18 -5.38 0.16 1.05
N LEU A 19 -6.46 -0.61 0.85
CA LEU A 19 -7.81 -0.17 1.22
C LEU A 19 -7.95 0.06 2.74
N ALA A 20 -7.43 -0.86 3.55
CA ALA A 20 -7.48 -0.76 5.00
C ALA A 20 -6.70 0.48 5.53
N LEU A 21 -5.52 0.75 4.97
CA LEU A 21 -4.71 1.91 5.34
C LEU A 21 -5.35 3.22 4.92
N ARG A 22 -5.92 3.31 3.71
CA ARG A 22 -6.65 4.50 3.25
C ARG A 22 -7.88 4.79 4.12
N ARG A 23 -8.61 3.75 4.56
CA ARG A 23 -9.74 3.90 5.52
C ARG A 23 -9.29 4.46 6.88
N GLN A 24 -8.02 4.28 7.25
CA GLN A 24 -7.40 4.85 8.46
C GLN A 24 -6.79 6.24 8.23
N ASN A 25 -7.07 6.88 7.09
CA ASN A 25 -6.62 8.23 6.75
C ASN A 25 -5.09 8.33 6.54
N HIS A 26 -4.48 7.26 6.00
CA HIS A 26 -3.11 7.23 5.49
C HIS A 26 -3.05 7.56 3.99
N ASP A 27 -1.97 8.23 3.58
CA ASP A 27 -1.61 8.42 2.18
C ASP A 27 -0.72 7.25 1.74
N VAL A 28 -1.17 6.45 0.77
CA VAL A 28 -0.61 5.12 0.46
C VAL A 28 -0.17 5.03 -0.99
N THR A 29 1.14 4.83 -1.20
CA THR A 29 1.73 4.33 -2.44
C THR A 29 1.88 2.83 -2.33
N ALA A 30 1.26 2.07 -3.23
CA ALA A 30 1.32 0.61 -3.24
C ALA A 30 1.99 0.12 -4.53
N THR A 31 2.99 -0.74 -4.38
CA THR A 31 3.82 -1.27 -5.47
C THR A 31 4.04 -2.77 -5.29
N ALA A 32 4.37 -3.46 -6.40
CA ALA A 32 4.71 -4.88 -6.39
C ALA A 32 6.16 -5.17 -5.97
N THR A 33 7.07 -4.20 -6.08
CA THR A 33 8.51 -4.40 -5.85
C THR A 33 9.15 -3.20 -5.14
N GLY A 34 10.36 -3.36 -4.61
CA GLY A 34 11.04 -2.28 -3.90
C GLY A 34 11.56 -1.19 -4.86
N GLU A 35 11.84 -1.54 -6.09
CA GLU A 35 12.39 -0.69 -7.14
C GLU A 35 11.36 0.29 -7.73
N GLU A 36 10.08 0.01 -7.54
CA GLU A 36 8.95 0.80 -8.03
C GLU A 36 8.43 1.84 -7.01
N GLY A 37 8.96 1.82 -5.78
CA GLY A 37 8.45 2.55 -4.60
C GLY A 37 9.19 3.83 -4.21
#